data_AF-A0A9E2UEK3-F1
#
_entry.id   AF-A0A9E2UEK3-F1
#
_cell.length_a   1.000
_cell.length_b   1.000
_cell.length_c   1.000
_cell.angle_alpha   90.00
_cell.angle_beta   90.00
_cell.angle_gamma   90.00
#
_symmetry.space_group_name_H-M   'P 1'
#
loop_
_entity.id
_entity.type
_entity.pdbx_description
1 polymer ?
#
loop_
_entity_poly.entity_id
_entity_poly.type
_entity_poly.pdbx_seq_one_letter_code
_entity_poly.pdbx_strand_id
1 'polypeptide(L)' 'GAFHSRRLSLCSSQVGTVPAGRRQRWSRRRRLALALSLLRDPVFDLLLSGEIDFSALPELMARLAASSTGGLCHTVRYD' A
#
# COMPACT_ATOMS: atom_id res chain seq x y z
N GLY A 1 2.64 -0.54 -36.68
CA GLY A 1 3.93 0.17 -36.65
C GLY A 1 4.62 -0.16 -35.34
N ALA A 2 5.86 -0.63 -35.40
CA ALA A 2 6.60 -1.18 -34.28
C ALA A 2 6.97 -0.10 -33.25
N PHE A 3 6.55 -0.24 -31.99
CA PHE A 3 7.15 0.53 -30.91
C PHE A 3 8.48 -0.13 -30.50
N HIS A 4 9.56 0.36 -31.09
CA HIS A 4 10.94 0.05 -30.76
C HIS A 4 11.59 1.27 -30.12
N SER A 5 11.35 1.49 -28.82
CA SER A 5 12.27 2.28 -28.00
C SER A 5 12.90 1.35 -26.95
N ARG A 6 14.07 0.79 -27.29
CA ARG A 6 14.93 -0.02 -26.41
C ARG A 6 14.33 -1.30 -25.80
N ARG A 7 13.31 -1.93 -26.42
CA ARG A 7 12.59 -3.09 -25.86
C ARG A 7 11.95 -2.83 -24.48
N LEU A 8 11.59 -1.58 -24.19
CA LEU A 8 10.90 -1.26 -22.95
C LEU A 8 9.49 -1.88 -22.95
N SER A 9 9.16 -2.58 -21.87
CA SER A 9 7.83 -3.16 -21.65
C SER A 9 7.06 -2.30 -20.66
N LEU A 10 5.84 -1.90 -21.02
CA LEU A 10 4.92 -1.27 -20.08
C LEU A 10 4.23 -2.37 -19.27
N CYS A 11 4.66 -2.55 -18.02
CA CYS A 11 4.03 -3.49 -17.09
C CYS A 11 3.04 -2.73 -16.21
N SER A 12 1.75 -2.85 -16.53
CA SER A 12 0.69 -2.39 -15.63
C SER A 12 0.42 -3.44 -14.56
N SER A 13 0.02 -2.98 -13.37
CA SER A 13 -0.48 -3.86 -12.31
C SER A 13 -1.91 -3.46 -11.95
N GLN A 14 -2.77 -4.48 -11.81
CA GLN A 14 -4.11 -4.32 -11.27
C GLN A 14 -4.10 -4.87 -9.84
N VAL A 15 -4.27 -3.99 -8.86
CA VAL A 15 -4.14 -4.32 -7.42
C VAL A 15 -5.48 -4.69 -6.77
N GLY A 16 -6.61 -4.44 -7.43
CA GLY A 16 -7.94 -4.67 -6.86
C GLY A 16 -8.39 -6.13 -6.85
N THR A 17 -8.14 -6.89 -7.92
CA THR A 17 -8.63 -8.28 -8.04
C THR A 17 -7.63 -9.20 -8.72
N VAL A 18 -7.66 -10.47 -8.32
CA VAL A 18 -6.87 -11.54 -8.94
C VAL A 18 -7.60 -12.05 -10.19
N PRO A 19 -6.89 -12.34 -11.30
CA PRO A 19 -7.48 -12.93 -12.51
C PRO A 19 -8.24 -14.23 -12.21
N ALA A 20 -9.35 -14.47 -12.91
CA ALA A 20 -10.27 -15.58 -12.63
C ALA A 20 -9.57 -16.94 -12.52
N GLY A 21 -8.69 -17.29 -13.48
CA GLY A 21 -7.93 -18.55 -13.48
C GLY A 21 -6.96 -18.73 -12.31
N ARG A 22 -6.64 -17.67 -11.55
CA ARG A 22 -5.80 -17.74 -10.35
C ARG A 22 -6.60 -17.74 -9.05
N ARG A 23 -7.91 -17.43 -9.08
CA ARG A 23 -8.74 -17.26 -7.87
C ARG A 23 -8.91 -18.54 -7.06
N GLN A 24 -8.95 -19.70 -7.70
CA GLN A 24 -9.05 -20.99 -7.01
C GLN A 24 -7.85 -21.22 -6.09
N ARG A 25 -6.64 -20.91 -6.55
CA ARG A 25 -5.41 -21.02 -5.76
C ARG A 25 -5.22 -19.83 -4.81
N TRP A 26 -5.52 -18.62 -5.27
CA TRP A 26 -5.29 -17.35 -4.58
C TRP A 26 -6.58 -16.69 -4.09
N SER A 27 -7.28 -17.39 -3.19
CA SER A 27 -8.45 -16.85 -2.51
C SER A 27 -8.10 -15.61 -1.68
N ARG A 28 -9.11 -14.78 -1.36
CA ARG A 28 -8.94 -13.60 -0.49
C ARG A 28 -8.28 -13.97 0.85
N ARG A 29 -8.78 -15.03 1.50
CA ARG A 29 -8.25 -15.52 2.78
C ARG A 29 -6.78 -15.88 2.69
N ARG A 30 -6.38 -16.64 1.65
CA ARG A 30 -4.99 -17.05 1.47
C ARG A 30 -4.06 -15.85 1.26
N ARG A 31 -4.50 -14.87 0.46
CA ARG A 31 -3.72 -13.65 0.22
C ARG A 31 -3.55 -12.82 1.48
N LEU A 32 -4.62 -12.64 2.27
CA LEU A 32 -4.55 -11.92 3.54
C LEU A 32 -3.60 -12.63 4.52
N ALA A 33 -3.72 -13.95 4.67
CA ALA A 33 -2.85 -14.73 5.55
C ALA A 33 -1.38 -14.60 5.15
N LEU A 34 -1.07 -14.66 3.85
CA LEU A 34 0.29 -14.43 3.35
C LEU A 34 0.76 -13.00 3.66
N ALA A 35 -0.04 -11.98 3.37
CA ALA A 35 0.32 -10.59 3.65
C ALA A 35 0.63 -10.38 5.14
N LEU A 36 -0.23 -10.87 6.04
CA LEU A 36 0.00 -10.80 7.49
C LEU A 36 1.27 -11.55 7.91
N SER A 37 1.57 -12.70 7.29
CA SER A 37 2.81 -13.42 7.59
C SER A 37 4.06 -12.66 7.14
N LEU A 38 3.99 -11.93 6.02
CA LEU A 38 5.09 -11.10 5.52
C LEU A 38 5.29 -9.85 6.38
N LEU A 39 4.21 -9.25 6.87
CA LEU A 39 4.23 -8.09 7.77
C LEU A 39 4.84 -8.38 9.15
N ARG A 40 5.25 -9.62 9.44
CA ARG A 40 6.00 -9.96 10.65
C ARG A 40 7.48 -9.55 10.59
N ASP A 41 7.97 -9.16 9.42
CA ASP A 41 9.31 -8.61 9.27
C ASP A 41 9.37 -7.19 9.88
N PRO A 42 10.21 -6.93 10.89
CA PRO A 42 10.32 -5.62 11.53
C PRO A 42 10.77 -4.51 10.57
N VAL A 43 11.28 -4.82 9.38
CA VAL A 43 11.58 -3.80 8.35
C VAL A 43 10.35 -2.95 8.01
N PHE A 44 9.15 -3.51 8.16
CA PHE A 44 7.91 -2.78 7.88
C PHE A 44 7.57 -1.73 8.94
N ASP A 45 8.12 -1.83 10.16
CA ASP A 45 7.93 -0.82 11.20
C ASP A 45 8.56 0.52 10.80
N LEU A 46 9.58 0.50 9.92
CA LEU A 46 10.18 1.71 9.35
C LEU A 46 9.22 2.52 8.47
N LEU A 47 8.11 1.93 8.02
CA LEU A 47 7.08 2.65 7.26
C LEU A 47 6.14 3.45 8.17
N LEU A 48 6.09 3.13 9.46
CA LEU A 48 5.24 3.82 10.42
C LEU A 48 5.91 5.13 10.86
N SER A 49 5.19 6.23 10.68
CA SER A 49 5.74 7.59 10.81
C SER A 49 5.44 8.26 12.14
N GLY A 50 4.38 7.82 12.82
CA GLY A 50 3.95 8.38 14.09
C GLY A 50 2.46 8.15 14.30
N GLU A 51 2.03 8.39 15.53
CA GLU A 51 0.64 8.19 15.96
C GLU A 51 -0.08 9.53 16.11
N ILE A 52 -1.38 9.55 15.81
CA ILE A 52 -2.23 10.74 15.93
C ILE A 52 -3.63 10.36 16.40
N ASP A 53 -4.28 11.26 17.14
CA ASP A 53 -5.69 11.11 17.49
C ASP A 53 -6.59 11.29 16.27
N PHE A 54 -7.70 10.56 16.23
CA PHE A 54 -8.68 10.66 15.15
C PHE A 54 -9.17 12.09 14.91
N SER A 55 -9.33 12.87 15.99
CA SER A 55 -9.77 14.28 15.95
C SER A 55 -8.81 15.21 15.19
N ALA A 56 -7.51 14.88 15.16
CA ALA A 56 -6.48 15.68 14.51
C ALA A 56 -6.21 15.25 13.05
N LEU A 57 -6.89 14.22 12.54
CA LEU A 57 -6.77 13.77 11.16
C LEU A 57 -7.03 14.86 10.12
N PRO A 58 -8.07 15.71 10.23
CA PRO A 58 -8.34 16.73 9.20
C PRO A 58 -7.15 17.67 8.99
N GLU A 59 -6.52 18.11 10.07
CA GLU A 59 -5.34 18.99 10.01
C GLU A 59 -4.13 18.26 9.41
N LEU A 60 -3.88 17.02 9.85
CA LEU A 60 -2.78 16.22 9.32
C LEU A 60 -2.95 15.96 7.81
N MET A 61 -4.15 15.60 7.35
CA MET A 61 -4.42 15.34 5.93
C MET A 61 -4.18 16.58 5.07
N ALA A 62 -4.59 17.77 5.55
CA ALA A 62 -4.30 19.02 4.87
C ALA A 62 -2.78 19.29 4.75
N ARG A 63 -2.02 19.03 5.81
CA ARG A 63 -0.56 19.16 5.80
C ARG A 63 0.12 18.17 4.85
N LEU A 64 -0.29 16.90 4.85
CA LEU A 64 0.24 15.87 3.95
C LEU A 64 -0.06 16.17 2.48
N ALA A 65 -1.24 16.72 2.18
CA ALA A 65 -1.59 17.13 0.83
C ALA A 65 -0.76 18.34 0.34
N ALA A 66 -0.38 19.24 1.25
CA ALA A 66 0.40 20.43 0.95
C ALA A 66 1.92 20.18 0.86
N SER A 67 2.45 19.10 1.45
CA SER A 67 3.88 18.83 1.54
C SER A 67 4.20 17.34 1.41
N SER A 68 5.16 17.02 0.53
CA SER A 68 5.66 15.66 0.32
C SER A 68 6.69 15.20 1.37
N THR A 69 7.07 16.07 2.32
CA THR A 69 8.06 15.74 3.37
C THR A 69 7.43 15.13 4.63
N GLY A 70 6.14 14.78 4.61
CA GLY A 70 5.47 14.02 5.67
C GLY A 70 5.70 12.52 5.55
N GLY A 71 5.67 11.82 6.69
CA GLY A 71 5.96 10.38 6.75
C GLY A 71 4.98 9.50 5.95
N LEU A 72 5.38 8.25 5.71
CA LEU A 72 4.69 7.30 4.82
C LEU A 72 3.33 6.84 5.36
N CYS A 73 3.25 6.47 6.65
CA CYS A 73 2.04 5.91 7.26
C CYS A 73 1.88 6.41 8.70
N HIS A 74 0.86 7.24 8.95
CA HIS A 74 0.48 7.64 10.31
C HIS A 74 -0.56 6.66 10.89
N THR A 75 -0.35 6.21 12.13
CA THR A 75 -1.32 5.38 12.86
C THR A 75 -2.33 6.26 13.57
N VAL A 76 -3.58 5.79 13.68
CA VAL A 76 -4.69 6.57 14.22
C VAL A 76 -5.21 5.94 15.51
N ARG A 77 -5.25 6.72 16.59
CA ARG A 77 -5.92 6.38 17.86
C ARG A 77 -7.38 6.81 17.80
N TYR A 78 -8.26 6.00 18.39
CA TYR A 78 -9.71 6.20 18.38
C TYR A 78 -10.30 6.47 19.79
N ASP A 79 -9.46 6.88 20.74
CA ASP A 79 -9.85 7.13 22.14
C ASP A 79 -11.04 8.11 22.28
#